data_AF-A0A0N4UNR0-F1
#
_entry.id   AF-A0A0N4UNR0-F1
#
_cell.length_a   1.000
_cell.length_b   1.000
_cell.length_c   1.000
_cell.angle_alpha   90.00
_cell.angle_beta   90.00
_cell.angle_gamma   90.00
#
_symmetry.space_group_name_H-M   'P 1'
#
loop_
_entity.id
_entity.type
_entity.pdbx_description
1 polymer ?
#
loop_
_entity_poly.entity_id
_entity_poly.type
_entity_poly.pdbx_seq_one_letter_code
_entity_poly.pdbx_strand_id
1 'polypeptide(L)'
;MVEIDRDFPKKWPYGILKTVQWLGSLVLLITLLSSPFAFGGTGFVLFCGSTMFLVGLLSWIAHLLSFQRRTFTVGQMAAFIPFAFLDFIYSALFFILFGISALICFVSIFLSIGYTASLFFAYLFATLFCLLVGATCGYIAILLYRATPNGLIINLRSVIIEGDKTTIFNPGGQPNVGNPSAGNYPQGNPV
;
A
#
# COMPACT_ATOMS: atom_id res chain seq x y z
N MET A 1 -6.26 -24.82 11.36
CA MET A 1 -5.45 -24.50 10.17
C MET A 1 -5.53 -23.00 9.89
N VAL A 2 -4.53 -22.39 9.28
CA VAL A 2 -4.65 -20.99 8.81
C VAL A 2 -5.34 -21.03 7.45
N GLU A 3 -6.54 -20.47 7.35
CA GLU A 3 -7.21 -20.29 6.06
C GLU A 3 -6.49 -19.19 5.29
N ILE A 4 -5.99 -19.54 4.09
CA ILE A 4 -5.29 -18.60 3.20
C ILE A 4 -6.34 -18.00 2.26
N ASP A 5 -6.55 -16.69 2.33
CA ASP A 5 -7.43 -15.96 1.40
C ASP A 5 -6.70 -15.74 0.07
N ARG A 6 -6.71 -16.76 -0.79
CA ARG A 6 -6.08 -16.71 -2.12
C ARG A 6 -6.75 -15.71 -3.08
N ASP A 7 -7.96 -15.26 -2.76
CA ASP A 7 -8.70 -14.32 -3.59
C ASP A 7 -8.41 -12.87 -3.22
N PHE A 8 -7.87 -12.60 -2.03
CA PHE A 8 -7.46 -11.26 -1.61
C PHE A 8 -6.72 -10.46 -2.69
N PRO A 9 -5.64 -10.94 -3.35
CA PRO A 9 -4.91 -10.15 -4.34
C PRO A 9 -5.74 -9.78 -5.58
N LYS A 10 -6.87 -10.45 -5.82
CA LYS A 10 -7.77 -10.19 -6.94
C LYS A 10 -8.93 -9.24 -6.57
N LYS A 11 -9.11 -8.94 -5.28
CA LYS A 11 -10.20 -8.09 -4.80
C LYS A 11 -9.83 -6.61 -4.99
N TRP A 12 -10.64 -5.89 -5.77
CA TRP A 12 -10.53 -4.44 -5.95
C TRP A 12 -11.36 -3.69 -4.90
N PRO A 13 -10.86 -2.62 -4.27
CA PRO A 13 -9.62 -1.91 -4.61
C PRO A 13 -8.39 -2.36 -3.82
N TYR A 14 -8.53 -2.68 -2.54
CA TYR A 14 -7.39 -2.80 -1.62
C TYR A 14 -6.47 -3.97 -1.97
N GLY A 15 -7.03 -5.13 -2.30
CA GLY A 15 -6.24 -6.32 -2.61
C GLY A 15 -5.31 -6.12 -3.80
N ILE A 16 -5.85 -5.57 -4.88
CA ILE A 16 -5.07 -5.24 -6.09
C ILE A 16 -4.07 -4.13 -5.80
N LEU A 17 -4.48 -3.03 -5.17
CA LEU A 17 -3.57 -1.90 -4.90
C LEU A 17 -2.38 -2.31 -4.04
N LYS A 18 -2.58 -3.14 -3.01
CA LYS A 18 -1.50 -3.65 -2.18
C LYS A 18 -0.57 -4.59 -2.94
N THR A 19 -1.13 -5.37 -3.87
CA THR A 19 -0.34 -6.22 -4.75
C THR A 19 0.53 -5.38 -5.68
N VAL A 20 -0.04 -4.32 -6.27
CA VAL A 20 0.69 -3.38 -7.13
C VAL A 20 1.77 -2.61 -6.35
N GLN A 21 1.51 -2.28 -5.09
CA GLN A 21 2.48 -1.56 -4.24
C GLN A 21 3.79 -2.32 -4.05
N TRP A 22 3.73 -3.57 -3.56
CA TRP A 22 4.96 -4.34 -3.30
C TRP A 22 5.60 -4.84 -4.60
N LEU A 23 4.79 -5.20 -5.61
CA LEU A 23 5.33 -5.64 -6.89
C LEU A 23 5.96 -4.47 -7.66
N GLY A 24 5.31 -3.30 -7.66
CA GLY A 24 5.83 -2.08 -8.25
C GLY A 24 7.12 -1.61 -7.59
N SER A 25 7.23 -1.72 -6.26
CA SER A 25 8.48 -1.42 -5.56
C SER A 25 9.57 -2.44 -5.87
N LEU A 26 9.25 -3.73 -6.02
CA LEU A 26 10.19 -4.75 -6.49
C LEU A 26 10.72 -4.43 -7.90
N VAL A 27 9.84 -4.08 -8.84
CA VAL A 27 10.24 -3.74 -10.22
C VAL A 27 11.09 -2.45 -10.24
N LEU A 28 10.76 -1.46 -9.40
CA LEU A 28 11.59 -0.27 -9.21
C LEU A 28 13.00 -0.63 -8.74
N LEU A 29 13.12 -1.50 -7.74
CA LEU A 29 14.42 -1.95 -7.21
C LEU A 29 15.24 -2.67 -8.28
N ILE A 30 14.62 -3.59 -9.04
CA ILE A 30 15.28 -4.28 -10.15
C ILE A 30 15.78 -3.27 -11.19
N THR A 31 14.96 -2.28 -11.54
CA THR A 31 15.31 -1.24 -12.52
C THR A 31 16.53 -0.44 -12.07
N LEU A 32 16.58 -0.01 -10.81
CA LEU A 32 17.68 0.78 -10.27
C LEU A 32 18.97 -0.04 -10.09
N LEU A 33 18.86 -1.27 -9.58
CA LEU A 33 20.01 -2.17 -9.39
C LEU A 33 20.59 -2.66 -10.72
N SER A 34 19.78 -2.73 -11.78
CA SER A 34 20.25 -3.06 -13.13
C SER A 34 20.81 -1.85 -13.87
N SER A 35 20.72 -0.64 -13.29
CA SER A 35 21.28 0.56 -13.92
C SER A 35 22.82 0.53 -13.85
N PRO A 36 23.52 0.91 -14.92
CA PRO A 36 24.99 0.83 -14.95
C PRO A 36 25.66 1.89 -14.09
N PHE A 37 24.95 2.97 -13.74
CA PHE A 37 25.49 4.08 -12.95
C PHE A 37 24.43 4.68 -12.02
N ALA A 38 24.80 4.92 -10.77
CA ALA A 38 23.95 5.57 -9.77
C ALA A 38 24.29 7.07 -9.67
N PHE A 39 23.31 7.94 -9.91
CA PHE A 39 23.46 9.37 -9.63
C PHE A 39 23.26 9.69 -8.15
N GLY A 40 23.68 10.89 -7.73
CA GLY A 40 23.43 11.38 -6.36
C GLY A 40 21.94 11.36 -6.01
N GLY A 41 21.60 10.97 -4.79
CA GLY A 41 20.22 10.87 -4.30
C GLY A 41 19.52 9.55 -4.62
N THR A 42 20.00 8.75 -5.57
CA THR A 42 19.40 7.42 -5.87
C THR A 42 19.43 6.45 -4.69
N GLY A 43 20.37 6.62 -3.76
CA GLY A 43 20.38 5.89 -2.49
C GLY A 43 19.12 6.11 -1.65
N PHE A 44 18.53 7.31 -1.69
CA PHE A 44 17.24 7.57 -1.03
C PHE A 44 16.09 6.82 -1.72
N VAL A 45 16.10 6.75 -3.05
CA VAL A 45 15.09 6.00 -3.82
C VAL A 45 15.20 4.50 -3.54
N LEU A 46 16.42 3.96 -3.49
CA LEU A 46 16.68 2.56 -3.12
C LEU A 46 16.22 2.26 -1.69
N PHE A 47 16.49 3.16 -0.75
CA PHE A 47 15.99 3.04 0.62
C PHE A 47 14.45 3.01 0.65
N CYS A 48 13.79 3.99 0.03
CA CYS A 48 12.33 4.07 -0.02
C CYS A 48 11.73 2.83 -0.71
N GLY A 49 12.28 2.41 -1.85
CA GLY A 49 11.84 1.21 -2.58
C GLY A 49 12.00 -0.06 -1.75
N SER A 50 13.14 -0.22 -1.06
CA SER A 50 13.45 -1.40 -0.24
C SER A 50 12.55 -1.48 0.98
N THR A 51 12.40 -0.38 1.72
CA THR A 51 11.48 -0.32 2.87
C THR A 51 10.04 -0.54 2.40
N MET A 52 9.66 0.04 1.25
CA MET A 52 8.31 -0.12 0.70
C MET A 52 8.01 -1.58 0.35
N PHE A 53 8.97 -2.25 -0.29
CA PHE A 53 8.88 -3.66 -0.62
C PHE A 53 8.74 -4.53 0.63
N LEU A 54 9.60 -4.35 1.64
CA LEU A 54 9.57 -5.18 2.84
C LEU A 54 8.27 -5.02 3.64
N VAL A 55 7.87 -3.78 3.92
CA VAL A 55 6.66 -3.51 4.72
C VAL A 55 5.39 -3.82 3.90
N GLY A 56 5.40 -3.49 2.61
CA GLY A 56 4.30 -3.84 1.69
C GLY A 56 4.10 -5.35 1.56
N LEU A 57 5.19 -6.12 1.41
CA LEU A 57 5.15 -7.58 1.35
C LEU A 57 4.67 -8.18 2.68
N LEU A 58 5.20 -7.71 3.82
CA LEU A 58 4.79 -8.18 5.14
C LEU A 58 3.31 -7.91 5.39
N SER A 59 2.85 -6.70 5.07
CA SER A 59 1.44 -6.33 5.19
C SER A 59 0.57 -7.18 4.25
N TRP A 60 0.99 -7.38 2.99
CA TRP A 60 0.29 -8.23 2.03
C TRP A 60 0.18 -9.69 2.50
N ILE A 61 1.26 -10.28 3.04
CA ILE A 61 1.25 -11.62 3.63
C ILE A 61 0.29 -11.68 4.83
N ALA A 62 0.32 -10.68 5.71
CA ALA A 62 -0.59 -10.62 6.85
C ALA A 62 -2.07 -10.62 6.41
N HIS A 63 -2.38 -9.92 5.32
CA HIS A 63 -3.73 -9.92 4.74
C HIS A 63 -4.14 -11.26 4.13
N LEU A 64 -3.22 -11.95 3.43
CA LEU A 64 -3.45 -13.31 2.92
C LEU A 64 -3.74 -14.32 4.03
N LEU A 65 -3.04 -14.21 5.16
CA LEU A 65 -3.20 -15.11 6.32
C LEU A 65 -4.38 -14.71 7.21
N SER A 66 -5.17 -13.70 6.79
CA SER A 66 -6.32 -13.17 7.54
C SER A 66 -5.95 -12.71 8.97
N PHE A 67 -4.72 -12.25 9.19
CA PHE A 67 -4.28 -11.76 10.52
C PHE A 67 -5.05 -10.51 10.95
N GLN A 68 -5.54 -9.73 9.99
CA GLN A 68 -6.41 -8.57 10.20
C GLN A 68 -7.76 -8.90 10.81
N ARG A 69 -8.16 -10.18 10.90
CA ARG A 69 -9.41 -10.61 11.57
C ARG A 69 -9.16 -11.25 12.93
N ARG A 70 -7.91 -11.59 13.24
CA ARG A 70 -7.58 -12.35 14.45
C ARG A 70 -7.41 -11.40 15.63
N THR A 71 -8.02 -11.77 16.76
CA THR A 71 -7.68 -11.22 18.06
C THR A 71 -6.73 -12.17 18.77
N PHE A 72 -5.71 -11.62 19.41
CA PHE A 72 -4.74 -12.36 20.20
C PHE A 72 -5.10 -12.19 21.67
N THR A 73 -5.42 -13.28 22.36
CA THR A 73 -5.63 -13.24 23.81
C THR A 73 -4.27 -13.25 24.52
N VAL A 74 -3.92 -12.12 25.15
CA VAL A 74 -2.74 -11.98 26.00
C VAL A 74 -3.23 -11.86 27.44
N GLY A 75 -3.25 -12.99 28.15
CA GLY A 75 -3.86 -13.09 29.47
C GLY A 75 -5.37 -12.90 29.39
N GLN A 76 -5.89 -11.90 30.10
CA GLN A 76 -7.32 -11.54 30.08
C GLN A 76 -7.68 -10.49 29.02
N MET A 77 -6.70 -9.96 28.29
CA MET A 77 -6.93 -8.91 27.29
C MET A 77 -6.85 -9.47 25.87
N ALA A 78 -7.80 -9.10 25.02
CA ALA A 78 -7.76 -9.39 23.59
C ALA A 78 -7.11 -8.21 22.86
N ALA A 79 -5.97 -8.45 22.21
CA ALA A 79 -5.28 -7.48 21.37
C ALA A 79 -5.68 -7.67 19.90
N PHE A 80 -6.01 -6.56 19.24
CA PHE A 80 -6.29 -6.50 17.81
C PHE A 80 -5.23 -5.63 17.15
N ILE A 81 -4.63 -6.12 16.05
CA ILE A 81 -3.64 -5.35 15.30
C ILE A 81 -4.40 -4.45 14.30
N PRO A 82 -4.31 -3.11 14.41
CA PRO A 82 -5.09 -2.20 13.58
C PRO A 82 -4.43 -2.02 12.20
N PHE A 83 -4.50 -3.05 11.34
CA PHE A 83 -3.86 -3.02 10.02
C PHE A 83 -4.32 -1.85 9.14
N ALA A 84 -5.61 -1.48 9.15
CA ALA A 84 -6.09 -0.35 8.37
C ALA A 84 -5.45 0.99 8.79
N PHE A 85 -5.28 1.20 10.09
CA PHE A 85 -4.61 2.39 10.61
C PHE A 85 -3.12 2.41 10.25
N LEU A 86 -2.44 1.27 10.39
CA LEU A 86 -1.03 1.12 10.01
C LEU A 86 -0.84 1.37 8.51
N ASP A 87 -1.68 0.74 7.67
CA ASP A 87 -1.65 0.88 6.22
C ASP A 87 -1.93 2.34 5.80
N PHE A 88 -2.80 3.05 6.51
CA PHE A 88 -3.06 4.47 6.27
C PHE A 88 -1.84 5.35 6.54
N ILE A 89 -1.26 5.26 7.75
CA ILE A 89 -0.08 6.07 8.12
C ILE A 89 1.08 5.80 7.16
N TYR A 90 1.33 4.52 6.92
CA TYR A 90 2.38 4.07 6.03
C TYR A 90 2.16 4.58 4.61
N SER A 91 0.94 4.42 4.06
CA SER A 91 0.65 4.87 2.69
C SER A 91 0.74 6.39 2.55
N ALA A 92 0.30 7.16 3.54
CA ALA A 92 0.43 8.62 3.54
C ALA A 92 1.91 9.07 3.55
N LEU A 93 2.73 8.43 4.38
CA LEU A 93 4.17 8.73 4.45
C LEU A 93 4.87 8.36 3.15
N PHE A 94 4.64 7.16 2.62
CA PHE A 94 5.27 6.72 1.38
C PHE A 94 4.79 7.48 0.14
N PHE A 95 3.56 8.00 0.12
CA PHE A 95 3.11 8.90 -0.94
C PHE A 95 4.05 10.11 -1.08
N ILE A 96 4.43 10.74 0.04
CA ILE A 96 5.34 11.89 0.05
C ILE A 96 6.76 11.46 -0.34
N LEU A 97 7.27 10.36 0.25
CA LEU A 97 8.61 9.86 -0.04
C LEU A 97 8.79 9.47 -1.51
N PHE A 98 7.78 8.84 -2.13
CA PHE A 98 7.82 8.51 -3.55
C PHE A 98 7.64 9.73 -4.44
N GLY A 99 6.92 10.76 -4.00
CA GLY A 99 6.91 12.07 -4.67
C GLY A 99 8.30 12.67 -4.78
N ILE A 100 9.05 12.70 -3.66
CA ILE A 100 10.46 13.16 -3.65
C ILE A 100 11.34 12.25 -4.51
N SER A 101 11.16 10.93 -4.40
CA SER A 101 11.92 9.95 -5.17
C SER A 101 11.72 10.10 -6.68
N ALA A 102 10.47 10.36 -7.11
CA ALA A 102 10.16 10.62 -8.51
C ALA A 102 10.87 11.88 -9.03
N LEU A 103 10.97 12.94 -8.21
CA LEU A 103 11.72 14.15 -8.58
C LEU A 103 13.23 13.87 -8.71
N ILE A 104 13.81 13.09 -7.81
CA ILE A 104 15.23 12.69 -7.88
C ILE A 104 15.50 11.89 -9.17
N CYS A 105 14.64 10.91 -9.48
CA CYS A 105 14.75 10.15 -10.72
C CYS A 105 14.56 11.05 -11.95
N PHE A 106 13.62 12.00 -11.90
CA PHE A 106 13.38 12.94 -13.00
C PHE A 106 14.57 13.86 -13.27
N VAL A 107 15.21 14.41 -12.23
CA VAL A 107 16.46 15.18 -12.39
C VAL A 107 17.57 14.30 -12.94
N SER A 108 17.65 13.04 -12.50
CA SER A 108 18.62 12.06 -12.99
C SER A 108 18.47 11.76 -14.48
N ILE A 109 17.25 11.88 -15.05
CA ILE A 109 17.04 11.77 -16.50
C ILE A 109 17.82 12.86 -17.24
N PHE A 110 17.78 14.13 -16.80
CA PHE A 110 18.54 15.20 -17.47
C PHE A 110 20.04 15.01 -17.34
N LEU A 111 20.52 14.58 -16.18
CA LEU A 111 21.93 14.26 -15.97
C LEU A 111 22.41 13.10 -16.86
N SER A 112 21.50 12.19 -17.23
CA SER A 112 21.81 11.05 -18.09
C SER A 112 21.97 11.37 -19.57
N ILE A 113 21.57 12.57 -20.05
CA ILE A 113 21.60 12.93 -21.48
C ILE A 113 23.03 12.88 -22.06
N GLY A 114 24.05 13.11 -21.24
CA GLY A 114 25.47 13.01 -21.63
C GLY A 114 26.05 11.59 -21.61
N TYR A 115 25.25 10.57 -21.29
CA TYR A 115 25.69 9.18 -21.08
C TYR A 115 24.96 8.21 -22.03
N THR A 116 25.09 6.91 -21.77
CA THR A 116 24.45 5.84 -22.54
C THR A 116 22.92 5.94 -22.48
N ALA A 117 22.24 5.74 -23.60
CA ALA A 117 20.77 5.74 -23.68
C ALA A 117 20.09 4.76 -22.69
N SER A 118 20.74 3.65 -22.33
CA SER A 118 20.22 2.71 -21.32
C SER A 118 20.04 3.36 -19.94
N LEU A 119 20.91 4.31 -19.57
CA LEU A 119 20.82 5.04 -18.31
C LEU A 119 19.59 5.96 -18.32
N PHE A 120 19.36 6.65 -19.43
CA PHE A 120 18.17 7.48 -19.63
C PHE A 120 16.89 6.67 -19.45
N PHE A 121 16.79 5.51 -20.10
CA PHE A 121 15.62 4.64 -19.96
C PHE A 121 15.48 4.08 -18.54
N ALA A 122 16.57 3.71 -17.86
CA ALA A 122 16.52 3.24 -16.48
C ALA A 122 15.88 4.28 -15.54
N TYR A 123 16.29 5.54 -15.63
CA TYR A 123 15.72 6.62 -14.81
C TYR A 123 14.32 7.05 -15.25
N LEU A 124 14.00 6.94 -16.54
CA LEU A 124 12.63 7.14 -17.03
C LEU A 124 11.69 6.10 -16.40
N PHE A 125 12.02 4.81 -16.48
CA PHE A 125 11.22 3.76 -15.87
C PHE A 125 11.19 3.86 -14.35
N ALA A 126 12.31 4.18 -13.70
CA ALA A 126 12.34 4.40 -12.25
C ALA A 126 11.41 5.55 -11.84
N THR A 127 11.36 6.65 -12.61
CA THR A 127 10.42 7.76 -12.38
C THR A 127 8.97 7.29 -12.49
N LEU A 128 8.64 6.55 -13.56
CA LEU A 128 7.29 6.01 -13.77
C LEU A 128 6.88 5.05 -12.64
N PHE A 129 7.77 4.15 -12.21
CA PHE A 129 7.48 3.24 -11.11
C PHE A 129 7.36 3.95 -9.76
N CYS A 130 8.16 4.98 -9.50
CA CYS A 130 7.98 5.83 -8.32
C CYS A 130 6.62 6.50 -8.31
N LEU A 131 6.18 7.07 -9.45
CA LEU A 131 4.87 7.69 -9.58
C LEU A 131 3.73 6.68 -9.43
N LEU A 132 3.87 5.48 -9.99
CA LEU A 132 2.87 4.42 -9.88
C LEU A 132 2.73 3.93 -8.43
N VAL A 133 3.85 3.63 -7.75
CA VAL A 133 3.81 3.20 -6.34
C VAL A 133 3.32 4.36 -5.45
N GLY A 134 3.79 5.58 -5.69
CA GLY A 134 3.31 6.78 -5.00
C GLY A 134 1.80 6.97 -5.17
N ALA A 135 1.28 6.91 -6.41
CA ALA A 135 -0.14 7.06 -6.70
C ALA A 135 -0.99 5.98 -6.03
N THR A 136 -0.53 4.72 -6.02
CA THR A 136 -1.25 3.64 -5.33
C THR A 136 -1.26 3.83 -3.81
N CYS A 137 -0.16 4.30 -3.21
CA CYS A 137 -0.12 4.72 -1.80
C CYS A 137 -1.10 5.86 -1.51
N GLY A 138 -1.07 6.94 -2.31
CA GLY A 138 -2.00 8.06 -2.17
C GLY A 138 -3.46 7.61 -2.29
N TYR A 139 -3.75 6.72 -3.24
CA TYR A 139 -5.09 6.21 -3.45
C TYR A 139 -5.58 5.33 -2.29
N ILE A 140 -4.74 4.43 -1.75
CA ILE A 140 -5.07 3.67 -0.52
C ILE A 140 -5.33 4.62 0.65
N ALA A 141 -4.49 5.65 0.84
CA ALA A 141 -4.69 6.62 1.92
C ALA A 141 -6.03 7.34 1.79
N ILE A 142 -6.42 7.76 0.58
CA ILE A 142 -7.73 8.38 0.32
C ILE A 142 -8.88 7.40 0.60
N LEU A 143 -8.79 6.16 0.14
CA LEU A 143 -9.83 5.15 0.36
C LEU A 143 -10.03 4.87 1.86
N LEU A 144 -8.93 4.72 2.61
CA LEU A 144 -8.98 4.52 4.06
C LEU A 144 -9.49 5.76 4.79
N TYR A 145 -9.08 6.96 4.39
CA TYR A 145 -9.64 8.19 4.94
C TYR A 145 -11.15 8.26 4.75
N ARG A 146 -11.66 7.89 3.58
CA ARG A 146 -13.11 7.81 3.31
C ARG A 146 -13.82 6.71 4.11
N ALA A 147 -13.13 5.63 4.44
CA ALA A 147 -13.64 4.55 5.28
C ALA A 147 -13.58 4.88 6.79
N THR A 148 -13.07 6.07 7.17
CA THR A 148 -12.86 6.43 8.57
C THR A 148 -14.19 6.71 9.28
N PRO A 149 -14.52 5.96 10.35
CA PRO A 149 -15.74 6.20 11.11
C PRO A 149 -15.71 7.59 11.78
N ASN A 150 -16.78 8.37 11.58
CA ASN A 150 -16.92 9.74 12.12
C ASN A 150 -15.83 10.73 11.68
N GLY A 151 -15.07 10.43 10.60
CA GLY A 151 -13.99 11.31 10.10
C GLY A 151 -12.76 11.41 11.00
N LEU A 152 -12.70 10.65 12.10
CA LEU A 152 -11.57 10.64 13.02
C LEU A 152 -10.62 9.50 12.68
N ILE A 153 -9.42 9.81 12.17
CA ILE A 153 -8.42 8.83 11.68
C ILE A 153 -8.11 7.75 12.74
N ILE A 154 -8.16 8.10 14.03
CA ILE A 154 -7.95 7.16 15.14
C ILE A 154 -8.96 5.99 15.14
N ASN A 155 -10.15 6.19 14.58
CA ASN A 155 -11.19 5.17 14.45
C ASN A 155 -10.88 4.12 13.37
N LEU A 156 -9.87 4.34 12.51
CA LEU A 156 -9.37 3.28 11.62
C LEU A 156 -8.83 2.07 12.39
N ARG A 157 -8.56 2.21 13.70
CA ARG A 157 -8.16 1.09 14.55
C ARG A 157 -9.20 -0.03 14.63
N SER A 158 -10.47 0.28 14.39
CA SER A 158 -11.55 -0.71 14.35
C SER A 158 -11.91 -1.11 12.93
N VAL A 159 -11.16 -0.69 11.90
CA VAL A 159 -11.47 -1.03 10.51
C VAL A 159 -10.65 -2.24 10.05
N ILE A 160 -11.33 -3.19 9.43
CA ILE A 160 -10.76 -4.38 8.80
C ILE A 160 -10.83 -4.20 7.29
N ILE A 161 -9.76 -4.55 6.58
CA ILE A 161 -9.71 -4.57 5.12
C ILE A 161 -9.94 -6.01 4.65
N GLU A 162 -10.96 -6.25 3.83
CA GLU A 162 -11.31 -7.57 3.28
C GLU A 162 -10.82 -7.76 1.83
N GLY A 163 -10.25 -6.70 1.24
CA GLY A 163 -9.75 -6.65 -0.13
C GLY A 163 -10.64 -5.79 -1.02
N ASP A 164 -11.94 -6.05 -1.03
CA ASP A 164 -12.94 -5.31 -1.80
C ASP A 164 -13.62 -4.20 -0.99
N LYS A 165 -13.79 -4.45 0.30
CA LYS A 165 -14.45 -3.54 1.24
C LYS A 165 -13.72 -3.44 2.56
N THR A 166 -14.18 -2.48 3.35
CA THR A 166 -13.80 -2.32 4.75
C THR A 166 -14.99 -2.67 5.65
N THR A 167 -14.73 -3.40 6.74
CA THR A 167 -15.73 -3.74 7.76
C THR A 167 -15.30 -3.20 9.12
N ILE A 168 -16.25 -2.93 10.01
CA ILE A 168 -15.96 -2.45 11.36
C ILE A 168 -15.86 -3.66 12.30
N PHE A 169 -14.72 -3.81 12.94
CA PHE A 169 -14.47 -4.76 14.01
C PHE A 169 -15.23 -4.32 15.27
N ASN A 170 -16.14 -5.18 15.74
CA ASN A 170 -16.88 -4.97 16.99
C ASN A 170 -16.51 -6.08 18.00
N PRO A 171 -15.55 -5.83 18.91
CA PRO A 171 -15.25 -6.78 19.99
C PRO A 171 -16.38 -6.76 21.02
N GLY A 172 -17.41 -7.59 20.81
CA GLY A 172 -18.55 -7.75 21.72
C GLY A 172 -19.90 -7.97 21.04
N GLY A 173 -20.01 -7.70 19.73
CA GLY A 173 -21.23 -7.96 18.97
C GLY A 173 -21.24 -9.40 18.43
N GLN A 174 -22.23 -10.20 18.82
CA GLN A 174 -22.66 -11.37 18.06
C GLN A 174 -22.73 -11.03 16.56
N PRO A 175 -22.46 -12.00 15.65
CA PRO A 175 -22.54 -11.77 14.21
C PRO A 175 -23.95 -11.30 13.85
N ASN A 176 -24.13 -9.98 13.73
CA ASN A 176 -25.40 -9.38 13.40
C ASN A 176 -25.60 -9.62 11.90
N VAL A 177 -26.25 -10.74 11.58
CA VAL A 177 -26.82 -11.01 10.27
C VAL A 177 -27.89 -9.94 10.05
N GLY A 178 -27.52 -8.83 9.40
CA GLY A 178 -28.46 -7.77 9.03
C GLY A 178 -28.07 -6.38 9.51
N ASN A 179 -27.08 -5.77 8.84
CA ASN A 179 -27.23 -4.46 8.19
C ASN A 179 -25.87 -3.99 7.67
N PRO A 180 -25.67 -3.90 6.34
CA PRO A 180 -24.46 -3.32 5.76
C PRO A 180 -24.45 -1.81 6.02
N SER A 181 -23.82 -1.41 7.11
CA SER A 181 -23.63 0.00 7.45
C SER A 181 -22.41 0.54 6.71
N ALA A 182 -22.71 1.11 5.53
CA ALA A 182 -22.06 2.24 4.89
C ALA A 182 -20.52 2.23 4.75
N GLY A 183 -20.07 1.57 3.69
CA GLY A 183 -18.86 1.91 2.93
C GLY A 183 -19.10 1.69 1.44
N ASN A 184 -20.31 2.01 0.95
CA ASN A 184 -20.67 1.84 -0.45
C ASN A 184 -19.86 2.83 -1.29
N TYR A 185 -18.83 2.33 -1.96
CA TYR A 185 -18.27 3.03 -3.10
C TYR A 185 -19.40 3.28 -4.11
N PRO A 186 -19.55 4.51 -4.64
CA PRO A 186 -20.46 4.72 -5.75
C PRO A 186 -19.93 3.91 -6.94
N GLN A 187 -20.57 2.76 -7.21
CA GLN A 187 -20.45 2.08 -8.48
C GLN A 187 -21.00 3.06 -9.52
N GLY A 188 -20.10 3.63 -10.33
CA GLY A 188 -20.50 4.41 -11.49
C GLY A 188 -21.39 3.54 -12.36
N ASN A 189 -22.63 3.97 -12.57
CA ASN A 189 -23.56 3.33 -13.48
C ASN A 189 -22.97 3.47 -14.90
N PRO A 190 -22.66 2.38 -15.62
CA PRO A 190 -22.36 2.49 -17.04
C PRO A 190 -23.67 2.86 -17.75
N VAL A 191 -23.65 3.99 -18.45
CA VAL A 191 -24.67 4.38 -19.42
C VAL A 191 -24.63 3.41 -20.59
#